data_AF-A0A952T2P0-F1
#
_entry.id   AF-A0A952T2P0-F1
#
_cell.length_a   1.000
_cell.length_b   1.000
_cell.length_c   1.000
_cell.angle_alpha   90.00
_cell.angle_beta   90.00
_cell.angle_gamma   90.00
#
_symmetry.space_group_name_H-M   'P 1'
#
loop_
_entity.id
_entity.type
_entity.pdbx_description
1 polymer ?
#
loop_
_entity_poly.entity_id
_entity_poly.type
_entity_poly.pdbx_seq_one_letter_code
_entity_poly.pdbx_strand_id
1 'polypeptide(L)' 'AYVPDLPGCVAAGESREEVLSLIREAIELHIEGLKEQGQQIPAPASTSDHVEIEAA' A
#
# COMPACT_ATOMS: atom_id res chain seq x y z
N ALA A 1 -1.32 5.66 -5.82
CA ALA A 1 -0.70 4.55 -5.06
C ALA A 1 -1.72 3.43 -4.87
N TYR A 2 -1.26 2.19 -4.78
CA TYR A 2 -2.08 1.03 -4.47
C TYR A 2 -1.31 0.14 -3.49
N VAL A 3 -2.02 -0.63 -2.66
CA VAL A 3 -1.41 -1.51 -1.65
C VAL A 3 -1.66 -2.97 -2.04
N PRO A 4 -0.65 -3.72 -2.49
CA PRO A 4 -0.80 -5.12 -2.87
C PRO A 4 -1.33 -6.00 -1.72
N ASP A 5 -0.89 -5.72 -0.49
CA ASP A 5 -1.27 -6.49 0.71
C ASP A 5 -2.72 -6.25 1.15
N LEU A 6 -3.33 -5.15 0.70
CA LEU A 6 -4.72 -4.79 0.99
C LEU A 6 -5.47 -4.58 -0.35
N PRO A 7 -5.92 -5.67 -1.01
CA PRO A 7 -6.58 -5.58 -2.30
C PRO A 7 -7.75 -4.59 -2.30
N GLY A 8 -7.74 -3.63 -3.23
CA GLY A 8 -8.75 -2.58 -3.32
C GLY A 8 -8.40 -1.29 -2.57
N CYS A 9 -7.34 -1.27 -1.75
CA CYS A 9 -6.83 -0.05 -1.13
C CYS A 9 -6.00 0.76 -2.13
N VAL A 10 -6.58 1.85 -2.64
CA VAL A 10 -5.99 2.71 -3.67
C VAL A 10 -6.21 4.19 -3.32
N ALA A 11 -5.28 5.03 -3.74
CA ALA A 11 -5.37 6.49 -3.58
C ALA A 11 -4.74 7.20 -4.79
N ALA A 12 -5.30 8.34 -5.16
CA ALA A 12 -4.80 9.22 -6.22
C ALA A 12 -4.83 10.67 -5.73
N GLY A 13 -3.90 11.49 -6.24
CA GLY A 13 -3.71 12.88 -5.87
C GLY A 13 -2.87 13.59 -6.92
N GLU A 14 -2.81 14.92 -6.86
CA GLU A 14 -2.13 15.80 -7.82
C GLU A 14 -0.60 15.81 -7.62
N SER A 15 -0.12 15.45 -6.43
CA SER A 15 1.30 15.37 -6.09
C SER A 15 1.69 14.06 -5.43
N ARG A 16 2.99 13.76 -5.43
CA ARG A 16 3.54 12.57 -4.75
C ARG A 16 3.29 12.64 -3.24
N GLU A 17 3.55 13.79 -2.62
CA GLU A 17 3.27 14.02 -1.20
C GLU A 17 1.80 13.78 -0.87
N GLU A 18 0.88 14.31 -1.68
CA GLU A 18 -0.55 14.12 -1.49
C GLU A 18 -0.96 12.65 -1.62
N VAL A 19 -0.50 11.95 -2.67
CA VAL A 19 -0.77 10.52 -2.86
C VAL A 19 -0.28 9.70 -1.66
N LEU A 20 0.87 10.06 -1.07
CA LEU A 20 1.43 9.39 0.10
C LEU A 20 0.64 9.67 1.38
N SER A 21 0.08 10.87 1.55
CA SER A 21 -0.83 11.17 2.67
C SER A 21 -2.12 10.38 2.53
N LEU A 22 -2.76 10.46 1.36
CA LEU A 22 -4.05 9.83 1.10
C LEU A 22 -3.98 8.30 1.20
N ILE A 23 -2.92 7.68 0.69
CA ILE A 23 -2.78 6.22 0.79
C ILE A 23 -2.57 5.76 2.23
N ARG A 24 -1.90 6.56 3.07
CA ARG A 24 -1.72 6.26 4.49
C ARG A 24 -3.06 6.26 5.22
N GLU A 25 -3.86 7.29 5.00
CA GLU A 25 -5.22 7.40 5.56
C GLU A 25 -6.11 6.25 5.08
N ALA A 26 -6.03 5.90 3.78
CA ALA A 26 -6.79 4.79 3.21
C ALA A 26 -6.42 3.42 3.83
N ILE A 27 -5.14 3.19 4.13
CA ILE A 27 -4.68 1.97 4.81
C ILE A 27 -5.24 1.90 6.24
N GLU A 28 -5.13 3.01 6.99
CA GLU A 28 -5.61 3.09 8.37
C GLU A 28 -7.12 2.80 8.44
N LEU A 29 -7.91 3.48 7.60
CA LEU A 29 -9.35 3.28 7.50
C LEU A 29 -9.72 1.83 7.13
N HIS A 30 -9.01 1.25 6.16
CA HIS A 30 -9.29 -0.13 5.72
C HIS A 30 -9.01 -1.15 6.83
N ILE A 31 -7.89 -0.98 7.56
CA ILE A 31 -7.55 -1.85 8.69
C ILE A 31 -8.57 -1.73 9.83
N GLU A 32 -9.05 -0.52 10.11
CA GLU A 32 -10.13 -0.31 11.09
C GLU A 32 -11.41 -1.06 10.68
N GLY A 33 -11.83 -0.94 9.42
CA GLY A 33 -12.98 -1.69 8.90
C GLY A 33 -12.82 -3.21 9.01
N LEU A 34 -11.62 -3.75 8.74
CA LEU A 34 -11.33 -5.17 8.91
C LEU A 34 -11.46 -5.61 10.39
N LYS A 35 -10.97 -4.78 11.33
CA LYS A 35 -11.09 -5.05 12.77
C LYS A 35 -12.54 -5.07 13.23
N GLU A 36 -13.34 -4.09 12.80
CA GLU A 36 -14.75 -3.99 13.16
C GLU A 36 -15.57 -5.18 12.64
N GLN A 37 -15.20 -5.70 11.47
CA GLN A 37 -15.82 -6.88 10.86
C GLN A 37 -15.28 -8.21 11.42
N GLY A 38 -14.32 -8.17 12.35
CA GLY A 38 -13.67 -9.37 12.89
C GLY A 38 -12.88 -10.16 11.84
N GLN A 39 -12.47 -9.51 10.75
CA GLN A 39 -11.68 -10.13 9.69
C GLN A 39 -10.20 -10.16 10.04
N GLN A 40 -9.49 -11.12 9.46
CA GLN A 40 -8.04 -11.22 9.63
C GLN A 40 -7.35 -10.08 8.86
N ILE A 41 -6.46 -9.36 9.55
CA ILE A 41 -5.60 -8.35 8.93
C ILE A 41 -4.42 -9.06 8.25
N PRO A 42 -4.19 -8.88 6.95
CA PRO A 42 -3.00 -9.41 6.27
C PRO A 42 -1.71 -8.88 6.89
N ALA A 43 -0.66 -9.72 6.92
CA ALA A 43 0.65 -9.27 7.34
C ALA A 43 1.28 -8.39 6.24
N PRO A 44 1.96 -7.29 6.60
CA PRO A 44 2.64 -6.44 5.62
C PRO A 44 3.81 -7.19 4.97
N ALA A 45 3.98 -7.03 3.66
CA ALA A 45 5.05 -7.62 2.88
C ALA A 45 5.78 -6.57 2.03
N SER A 46 7.09 -6.73 1.89
CA SER A 46 7.92 -5.92 1.00
C SER A 46 9.04 -6.77 0.46
N THR A 47 9.30 -6.68 -0.85
CA THR A 47 10.38 -7.39 -1.54
C THR A 47 11.09 -6.42 -2.47
N SER A 48 12.40 -6.60 -2.60
CA SER A 48 13.24 -5.79 -3.49
C SER A 48 14.39 -6.65 -3.97
N ASP A 49 14.65 -6.64 -5.28
CA ASP A 49 15.73 -7.38 -5.92
C ASP A 49 16.61 -6.42 -6.72
N HIS A 50 17.89 -6.74 -6.84
CA HIS A 50 18.86 -6.02 -7.67
C HIS A 50 19.25 -6.91 -8.86
N VAL A 51 19.28 -6.33 -10.06
CA VAL A 51 19.72 -7.02 -11.28
C VAL A 51 20.85 -6.22 -11.89
N GLU A 52 22.06 -6.77 -11.89
CA GLU A 52 23.23 -6.18 -12.54
C GLU A 52 23.22 -6.50 -14.04
N ILE A 53 23.58 -5.50 -14.85
CA ILE A 53 23.70 -5.61 -16.31
C ILE A 53 24.98 -4.90 -16.76
N GLU A 54 25.71 -5.52 -17.69
CA GLU A 54 26.90 -4.91 -18.30
C GLU A 54 26.47 -3.76 -19.21
N ALA A 55 26.95 -2.55 -18.93
CA ALA A 55 26.84 -1.43 -19.85
C ALA A 55 27.82 -1.66 -21.00
N ALA A 56 27.29 -1.86 -22.21
CA ALA A 56 28.06 -2.04 -23.44
C ALA A 56 28.98 -0.85 -23.76
#